data_AF-A0A2N2SIZ1-F1
#
_entry.id   AF-A0A2N2SIZ1-F1
#
_cell.length_a   1.000
_cell.length_b   1.000
_cell.length_c   1.000
_cell.angle_alpha   90.00
_cell.angle_beta   90.00
_cell.angle_gamma   90.00
#
_symmetry.space_group_name_H-M   'P 1'
#
loop_
_entity.id
_entity.type
_entity.pdbx_description
1 polymer ?
#
loop_
_entity_poly.entity_id
_entity_poly.type
_entity_poly.pdbx_seq_one_letter_code
_entity_poly.pdbx_strand_id
1 'polypeptide(L)' 'SGSERLDEAARNAVSRWRFVPARQGERAIEASVLVPIIFKLEGN' A
#
# COMPACT_ATOMS: atom_id res chain seq x y z
N SER A 1 0.82 12.14 6.47
CA SER A 1 -0.59 12.60 6.49
C SER A 1 -0.86 13.78 7.42
N GLY A 2 0.17 14.43 8.01
CA GLY A 2 -0.03 15.45 9.04
C GLY A 2 -0.53 14.91 10.38
N SER A 3 -0.86 13.61 10.45
CA SER A 3 -1.26 12.88 11.65
C SER A 3 -0.32 11.69 11.85
N GLU A 4 0.47 11.74 12.91
CA GLU A 4 1.41 10.67 13.25
C GLU A 4 0.71 9.31 13.42
N ARG A 5 -0.48 9.32 14.06
CA ARG A 5 -1.29 8.12 14.27
C ARG A 5 -1.76 7.47 12.96
N LEU A 6 -2.20 8.27 11.98
CA LEU A 6 -2.62 7.73 10.68
C LEU A 6 -1.42 7.23 9.88
N ASP A 7 -0.26 7.89 9.99
CA ASP A 7 0.97 7.46 9.34
C ASP A 7 1.48 6.12 9.90
N GLU A 8 1.46 5.94 11.22
CA GLU A 8 1.77 4.64 11.84
C GLU A 8 0.78 3.55 11.44
N ALA A 9 -0.52 3.84 11.46
CA ALA A 9 -1.55 2.89 11.03
C ALA A 9 -1.35 2.45 9.57
N ALA A 10 -1.02 3.39 8.68
CA ALA A 10 -0.72 3.08 7.28
C ALA A 10 0.52 2.19 7.15
N ARG A 11 1.63 2.50 7.86
CA ARG A 11 2.85 1.67 7.87
C ARG A 11 2.57 0.26 8.36
N ASN A 12 1.83 0.13 9.46
CA ASN A 12 1.48 -1.17 10.03
C ASN A 12 0.62 -1.99 9.05
N ALA A 13 -0.35 -1.36 8.38
CA ALA A 13 -1.22 -2.01 7.41
C ALA A 13 -0.46 -2.57 6.19
N VAL A 14 0.58 -1.88 5.70
CA VAL A 14 1.37 -2.31 4.53
C VAL A 14 2.57 -3.20 4.87
N SER A 15 2.97 -3.26 6.14
CA SER A 15 4.24 -3.88 6.60
C SER A 15 4.45 -5.34 6.18
N ARG A 16 3.36 -6.08 5.91
CA ARG A 16 3.40 -7.51 5.55
C ARG A 16 2.99 -7.79 4.11
N TRP A 17 2.76 -6.74 3.32
CA TRP A 17 2.35 -6.90 1.93
C TRP A 17 3.44 -7.62 1.13
N ARG A 18 2.99 -8.47 0.22
CA ARG A 18 3.84 -9.16 -0.75
C ARG A 18 3.27 -8.89 -2.12
N PHE A 19 4.10 -8.38 -3.01
CA PHE A 19 3.71 -8.08 -4.38
C PHE A 19 4.24 -9.17 -5.31
N VAL A 20 3.41 -9.55 -6.28
CA VAL A 20 3.88 -10.28 -7.47
C VAL A 20 4.54 -9.24 -8.39
N PRO A 21 5.70 -9.52 -8.99
CA PRO A 21 6.34 -8.57 -9.89
C PRO A 21 5.44 -8.29 -11.10
N ALA A 22 5.59 -7.11 -11.69
CA ALA A 22 5.06 -6.86 -13.02
C ALA A 22 5.72 -7.83 -14.02
N ARG A 23 4.97 -8.27 -15.03
CA ARG A 23 5.44 -9.24 -16.03
C ARG A 23 5.19 -8.72 -17.44
N GLN A 24 6.16 -8.98 -18.32
CA GLN A 24 6.02 -8.87 -19.77
C GLN A 24 6.18 -10.28 -20.37
N GLY A 25 5.06 -10.92 -20.73
CA GLY A 25 5.04 -12.35 -21.01
C GLY A 25 5.52 -13.14 -19.79
N GLU A 26 6.57 -13.94 -19.96
CA GLU A 26 7.18 -14.70 -18.86
C GLU A 26 8.28 -13.97 -18.10
N ARG A 27 8.66 -12.77 -18.53
CA ARG A 27 9.76 -12.02 -17.90
C ARG A 27 9.24 -11.09 -16.81
N ALA A 28 9.80 -11.21 -15.60
CA ALA A 28 9.59 -10.23 -14.53
C ALA A 28 10.32 -8.92 -14.87
N ILE A 29 9.65 -7.78 -14.66
CA ILE A 29 10.16 -6.44 -14.97
C ILE A 29 10.01 -5.50 -13.77
N GLU A 30 10.83 -4.45 -13.75
CA GLU A 30 10.70 -3.34 -12.79
C GLU A 30 9.44 -2.52 -13.11
N ALA A 31 8.67 -2.18 -12.08
CA ALA A 31 7.51 -1.32 -12.20
C ALA A 31 7.23 -0.62 -10.87
N SER A 32 6.66 0.59 -10.96
CA SER A 32 6.18 1.36 -9.82
C SER A 32 4.66 1.40 -9.84
N VAL A 33 4.03 1.14 -8.69
CA VAL A 33 2.58 1.22 -8.52
C VAL A 33 2.25 2.08 -7.30
N LEU A 34 1.20 2.89 -7.43
CA LEU A 34 0.65 3.67 -6.32
C LEU A 34 -0.54 2.91 -5.75
N VAL A 35 -0.44 2.48 -4.48
CA VAL A 35 -1.55 1.84 -3.76
C VAL A 35 -2.09 2.82 -2.73
N PRO A 36 -3.29 3.39 -2.91
CA PRO A 36 -3.83 4.36 -1.96
C PRO A 36 -4.33 3.68 -0.68
N ILE A 37 -4.00 4.25 0.47
CA ILE A 37 -4.57 3.91 1.77
C ILE A 37 -5.61 4.98 2.12
N ILE A 38 -6.89 4.59 2.21
CA ILE A 38 -8.00 5.49 2.46
C ILE A 38 -8.50 5.26 3.89
N PHE A 39 -8.42 6.28 4.73
CA PHE A 39 -9.03 6.27 6.05
C PHE A 39 -10.47 6.77 5.97
N LYS A 40 -11.39 6.07 6.64
CA LYS A 40 -12.79 6.47 6.80
C LYS A 40 -13.15 6.51 8.28
N LEU A 41 -13.97 7.47 8.66
CA LEU A 41 -14.63 7.48 9.96
C LEU A 41 -15.90 6.68 9.82
N GLU A 42 -16.01 5.56 10.53
CA GLU A 42 -17.25 4.83 10.65
C GLU A 42 -18.09 5.52 11.76
N GLY A 43 -19.31 5.93 11.40
CA GLY A 43 -20.28 6.45 12.35
C GLY A 43 -20.92 5.31 13.14
N ASN A 44 -21.53 5.65 14.27
CA ASN A 44 -22.27 4.71 15.12
C ASN A 44 -23.77 4.70 14.78
#